data_AF-A0A7X0DG85-F1
#
_entry.id   AF-A0A7X0DG85-F1
#
_cell.length_a   1.000
_cell.length_b   1.000
_cell.length_c   1.000
_cell.angle_alpha   90.00
_cell.angle_beta   90.00
_cell.angle_gamma   90.00
#
_symmetry.space_group_name_H-M   'P 1'
#
loop_
_entity.id
_entity.type
_entity.pdbx_description
1 polymer ?
#
loop_
_entity_poly.entity_id
_entity_poly.type
_entity_poly.pdbx_seq_one_letter_code
_entity_poly.pdbx_strand_id
1 'polypeptide(L)'
;MLHRSAEIATQSGSFQQSNLWGQHQALEVGGAMFVAVRTRTAMSSLLLACSLMAVCEAAVAGDPELFRVKKFDAAMIAEAVNHYVAVGEERTKAELEALSPNDLFSPEMKAGMLSNEELAHRVSWMCIILWPAKIGSSQRPPGYGGLAYVEDRFDRKRDWPLFPVVNAGASYFVLSDSYILGGMAESPRHYLQACEAMGTFRTGTVQVPTRKQAEHDLLELRSSPTWTAAWSKSLVGEKGNSELVVWYFLRQQADRISGQKVSSEKSY
;
A
#
# COMPACT_ATOMS: atom_id res chain seq x y z
N MET A 1 49.92 31.08 -5.37
CA MET A 1 49.93 31.85 -4.10
C MET A 1 48.49 32.02 -3.63
N LEU A 2 48.30 31.87 -2.32
CA LEU A 2 47.07 32.03 -1.52
C LEU A 2 46.12 30.82 -1.42
N HIS A 3 46.46 30.02 -0.40
CA HIS A 3 45.62 29.16 0.42
C HIS A 3 44.31 29.82 0.89
N ARG A 4 43.24 29.01 1.04
CA ARG A 4 42.33 29.09 2.19
C ARG A 4 41.80 27.70 2.55
N SER A 5 42.23 27.24 3.72
CA SER A 5 41.76 26.07 4.45
C SER A 5 40.40 26.37 5.10
N ALA A 6 39.51 25.38 5.16
CA ALA A 6 38.28 25.43 5.95
C ALA A 6 38.38 24.43 7.11
N GLU A 7 38.07 24.93 8.30
CA GLU A 7 38.21 24.29 9.61
C GLU A 7 37.16 23.20 9.84
N ILE A 8 37.60 22.09 10.44
CA ILE A 8 36.79 21.00 10.96
C ILE A 8 36.59 21.25 12.45
N ALA A 9 35.34 21.40 12.89
CA ALA A 9 34.98 21.47 14.31
C ALA A 9 34.33 20.15 14.74
N THR A 10 35.12 19.29 15.38
CA THR A 10 34.69 18.12 16.15
C THR A 10 34.27 18.54 17.56
N GLN A 11 33.02 18.27 17.95
CA GLN A 11 32.60 18.31 19.35
C GLN A 11 32.39 16.88 19.89
N SER A 12 33.32 16.47 20.74
CA SER A 12 33.25 15.30 21.60
C SER A 12 32.57 15.67 22.92
N GLY A 13 31.41 15.09 23.21
CA GLY A 13 30.72 15.22 24.49
C GLY A 13 30.76 13.91 25.26
N SER A 14 31.69 13.80 26.21
CA SER A 14 31.75 12.76 27.23
C SER A 14 30.78 13.07 28.37
N PHE A 15 29.95 12.12 28.78
CA PHE A 15 29.23 12.20 30.06
C PHE A 15 29.41 10.88 30.83
N GLN A 16 30.28 10.93 31.83
CA GLN A 16 30.33 9.98 32.94
C GLN A 16 29.24 10.36 33.95
N GLN A 17 28.49 9.38 34.44
CA GLN A 17 28.04 9.41 35.84
C GLN A 17 27.82 8.00 36.39
N SER A 18 28.72 7.66 37.31
CA SER A 18 28.70 6.53 38.25
C SER A 18 27.70 6.75 39.39
N ASN A 19 27.06 5.68 39.87
CA ASN A 19 26.53 5.43 41.22
C ASN A 19 26.10 3.93 41.19
N LEU A 20 26.66 2.92 41.85
CA LEU A 20 27.31 2.68 43.15
C LEU A 20 26.38 2.83 44.39
N TRP A 21 26.19 1.69 45.06
CA TRP A 21 25.63 1.41 46.40
C TRP A 21 24.14 1.06 46.55
N GLY A 22 23.89 -0.12 47.13
CA GLY A 22 22.57 -0.53 47.60
C GLY A 22 22.39 -2.02 47.92
N GLN A 23 23.35 -2.68 48.57
CA GLN A 23 23.11 -3.96 49.25
C GLN A 23 22.14 -3.75 50.42
N HIS A 24 21.05 -4.50 50.48
CA HIS A 24 20.43 -4.90 51.75
C HIS A 24 19.87 -6.32 51.62
N GLN A 25 20.54 -7.25 52.29
CA GLN A 25 19.97 -8.53 52.72
C GLN A 25 19.12 -8.28 53.96
N ALA A 26 17.94 -8.91 54.03
CA ALA A 26 17.30 -9.30 55.28
C ALA A 26 16.36 -10.50 55.03
N LEU A 27 16.86 -11.66 55.46
CA LEU A 27 16.14 -12.75 56.13
C LEU A 27 15.11 -12.17 57.14
N GLU A 28 13.94 -12.73 57.46
CA GLU A 28 13.55 -14.12 57.68
C GLU A 28 12.04 -14.18 58.01
N VAL A 29 11.45 -15.37 57.87
CA VAL A 29 10.41 -16.00 58.73
C VAL A 29 9.03 -15.33 58.83
N GLY A 30 8.02 -16.08 58.37
CA GLY A 30 6.70 -16.00 58.98
C GLY A 30 5.55 -16.58 58.16
N GLY A 31 5.05 -17.74 58.59
CA GLY A 31 3.59 -17.94 58.63
C GLY A 31 2.97 -18.66 57.45
N ALA A 32 2.94 -19.99 57.55
CA ALA A 32 1.93 -20.82 56.94
C ALA A 32 0.52 -20.39 57.41
N MET A 33 -0.32 -19.89 56.50
CA MET A 33 -1.79 -20.02 56.55
C MET A 33 -2.39 -19.48 55.25
N PHE A 34 -3.56 -19.99 54.89
CA PHE A 34 -4.32 -19.74 53.64
C PHE A 34 -3.97 -20.62 52.43
N VAL A 35 -3.98 -21.93 52.69
CA VAL A 35 -4.66 -22.87 51.79
C VAL A 35 -6.17 -22.56 51.90
N ALA A 36 -6.81 -22.12 50.80
CA ALA A 36 -8.25 -22.32 50.46
C ALA A 36 -8.95 -21.15 49.73
N VAL A 37 -8.36 -20.50 48.71
CA VAL A 37 -9.14 -19.83 47.64
C VAL A 37 -8.31 -19.85 46.33
N ARG A 38 -8.12 -21.01 45.72
CA ARG A 38 -7.22 -21.11 44.54
C ARG A 38 -7.66 -22.15 43.51
N THR A 39 -8.93 -22.12 43.10
CA THR A 39 -9.41 -22.96 41.98
C THR A 39 -10.44 -22.30 41.05
N ARG A 40 -10.88 -21.05 41.29
CA ARG A 40 -11.87 -20.39 40.40
C ARG A 40 -11.31 -19.33 39.43
N THR A 41 -10.08 -18.86 39.62
CA THR A 41 -9.48 -17.83 38.74
C THR A 41 -8.65 -18.39 37.57
N ALA A 42 -8.30 -19.67 37.58
CA ALA A 42 -7.53 -20.29 36.49
C ALA A 42 -8.39 -20.67 35.27
N MET A 43 -9.70 -20.90 35.43
CA MET A 43 -10.60 -21.22 34.31
C MET A 43 -11.02 -19.99 33.50
N SER A 44 -11.12 -18.81 34.10
CA SER A 44 -11.49 -17.59 33.35
C SER A 44 -10.38 -17.10 32.42
N SER A 45 -9.10 -17.29 32.80
CA SER A 45 -7.97 -16.92 31.94
C SER A 45 -7.81 -17.87 30.73
N LEU A 46 -8.23 -19.14 30.85
CA LEU A 46 -8.16 -20.10 29.74
C LEU A 46 -9.28 -19.84 28.70
N LEU A 47 -10.48 -19.46 29.14
CA LEU A 47 -11.59 -19.14 28.23
C LEU A 47 -11.33 -17.85 27.46
N LEU A 48 -10.71 -16.83 28.07
CA LEU A 48 -10.31 -15.61 27.37
C LEU A 48 -9.25 -15.90 26.29
N ALA A 49 -8.28 -16.76 26.58
CA ALA A 49 -7.24 -17.18 25.64
C ALA A 49 -7.82 -18.01 24.47
N CYS A 50 -8.81 -18.87 24.70
CA CYS A 50 -9.48 -19.63 23.64
C CYS A 50 -10.37 -18.74 22.74
N SER A 51 -11.02 -17.70 23.28
CA SER A 51 -11.80 -16.75 22.46
C SER A 51 -10.94 -15.84 21.57
N LEU A 52 -9.66 -15.63 21.91
CA LEU A 52 -8.72 -14.89 21.05
C LEU A 52 -8.15 -15.72 19.90
N MET A 53 -8.10 -17.05 20.03
CA MET A 53 -7.56 -17.95 18.99
C MET A 53 -8.59 -18.30 17.90
N ALA A 54 -9.89 -18.16 18.18
CA ALA A 54 -10.96 -18.52 17.24
C ALA A 54 -11.23 -17.47 16.13
N VAL A 55 -10.53 -16.33 16.13
CA VAL A 55 -10.67 -15.28 15.09
C VAL A 55 -9.60 -15.41 14.00
N CYS A 56 -8.59 -16.26 14.17
CA CYS A 56 -7.43 -16.31 13.26
C CYS A 56 -7.54 -17.32 12.10
N GLU A 57 -8.65 -18.05 11.98
CA GLU A 57 -8.81 -19.09 10.94
C GLU A 57 -9.52 -18.61 9.68
N ALA A 58 -9.55 -17.29 9.45
CA ALA A 58 -9.73 -16.71 8.11
C ALA A 58 -8.37 -16.46 7.46
N ALA A 59 -7.49 -17.46 7.47
CA ALA A 59 -6.34 -17.51 6.56
C ALA A 59 -6.88 -17.79 5.15
N VAL A 60 -7.54 -16.79 4.57
CA VAL A 60 -8.12 -16.83 3.23
C VAL A 60 -6.99 -16.90 2.21
N ALA A 61 -6.76 -18.12 1.73
CA ALA A 61 -6.63 -18.50 0.33
C ALA A 61 -5.92 -17.52 -0.62
N GLY A 62 -4.61 -17.73 -0.81
CA GLY A 62 -3.85 -17.34 -2.01
C GLY A 62 -3.66 -15.84 -2.22
N ASP A 63 -2.79 -15.50 -3.18
CA ASP A 63 -2.56 -14.11 -3.54
C ASP A 63 -3.86 -13.45 -4.07
N PRO A 64 -4.10 -12.15 -3.79
CA PRO A 64 -5.23 -11.43 -4.35
C PRO A 64 -5.35 -11.64 -5.87
N GLU A 65 -6.58 -11.66 -6.39
CA GLU A 65 -6.80 -11.85 -7.84
C GLU A 65 -6.04 -10.80 -8.67
N LEU A 66 -5.88 -9.59 -8.12
CA LEU A 66 -5.05 -8.53 -8.68
C LEU A 66 -3.63 -8.99 -9.05
N PHE A 67 -3.03 -10.03 -8.46
CA PHE A 67 -1.69 -10.51 -8.84
C PHE A 67 -1.69 -11.74 -9.76
N ARG A 68 -2.87 -12.23 -10.14
CA ARG A 68 -3.01 -13.49 -10.89
C ARG A 68 -3.58 -13.29 -12.30
N VAL A 69 -4.30 -12.21 -12.55
CA VAL A 69 -4.99 -11.98 -13.84
C VAL A 69 -4.45 -10.77 -14.59
N LYS A 70 -4.31 -10.86 -15.92
CA LYS A 70 -3.83 -9.72 -16.73
C LYS A 70 -4.74 -8.51 -16.69
N LYS A 71 -6.05 -8.72 -16.84
CA LYS A 71 -7.03 -7.63 -16.79
C LYS A 71 -7.49 -7.44 -15.35
N PHE A 72 -7.46 -6.20 -14.88
CA PHE A 72 -7.96 -5.82 -13.57
C PHE A 72 -9.06 -4.75 -13.69
N ASP A 73 -9.73 -4.51 -12.57
CA ASP A 73 -10.75 -3.49 -12.38
C ASP A 73 -10.58 -2.80 -11.00
N ALA A 74 -11.41 -1.79 -10.72
CA ALA A 74 -11.33 -1.04 -9.47
C ALA A 74 -11.75 -1.86 -8.23
N ALA A 75 -12.59 -2.89 -8.41
CA ALA A 75 -12.99 -3.78 -7.31
C ALA A 75 -11.83 -4.67 -6.87
N MET A 76 -11.08 -5.25 -7.83
CA MET A 76 -9.88 -6.06 -7.54
C MET A 76 -8.82 -5.29 -6.76
N ILE A 77 -8.67 -3.98 -7.03
CA ILE A 77 -7.76 -3.11 -6.27
C ILE A 77 -8.23 -2.97 -4.82
N ALA A 78 -9.51 -2.66 -4.60
CA ALA A 78 -10.07 -2.52 -3.26
C ALA A 78 -10.03 -3.85 -2.46
N GLU A 79 -10.30 -4.97 -3.13
CA GLU A 79 -10.20 -6.32 -2.53
C GLU A 79 -8.76 -6.65 -2.13
N ALA A 80 -7.77 -6.35 -2.96
CA ALA A 80 -6.37 -6.55 -2.62
C ALA A 80 -5.94 -5.68 -1.43
N VAL A 81 -6.39 -4.43 -1.38
CA VAL A 81 -6.14 -3.55 -0.22
C VAL A 81 -6.74 -4.15 1.05
N ASN A 82 -7.99 -4.61 0.99
CA ASN A 82 -8.69 -5.20 2.14
C ASN A 82 -8.02 -6.50 2.61
N HIS A 83 -7.52 -7.32 1.68
CA HIS A 83 -6.71 -8.50 2.01
C HIS A 83 -5.49 -8.12 2.84
N TYR A 84 -4.71 -7.14 2.38
CA TYR A 84 -3.49 -6.72 3.07
C TYR A 84 -3.75 -6.04 4.41
N VAL A 85 -4.80 -5.24 4.51
CA VAL A 85 -5.27 -4.69 5.79
C VAL A 85 -5.62 -5.81 6.77
N ALA A 86 -6.28 -6.88 6.31
CA ALA A 86 -6.70 -7.99 7.16
C ALA A 86 -5.52 -8.85 7.66
N VAL A 87 -4.49 -9.09 6.84
CA VAL A 87 -3.31 -9.87 7.25
C VAL A 87 -2.29 -9.06 8.06
N GLY A 88 -2.40 -7.72 8.04
CA GLY A 88 -1.56 -6.80 8.81
C GLY A 88 -0.24 -6.44 8.13
N GLU A 89 0.43 -5.42 8.68
CA GLU A 89 1.59 -4.77 8.07
C GLU A 89 2.75 -5.73 7.80
N GLU A 90 3.20 -6.47 8.81
CA GLU A 90 4.39 -7.32 8.71
C GLU A 90 4.21 -8.44 7.69
N ARG A 91 3.03 -9.07 7.66
CA ARG A 91 2.72 -10.10 6.66
C ARG A 91 2.55 -9.50 5.26
N THR A 92 1.94 -8.32 5.16
CA THR A 92 1.83 -7.59 3.90
C THR A 92 3.21 -7.31 3.29
N LYS A 93 4.18 -6.83 4.10
CA LYS A 93 5.56 -6.61 3.65
C LYS A 93 6.15 -7.88 3.06
N ALA A 94 6.09 -8.98 3.81
CA ALA A 94 6.63 -10.26 3.35
C ALA A 94 5.97 -10.76 2.04
N GLU A 95 4.64 -10.65 1.93
CA GLU A 95 3.91 -11.06 0.71
C GLU A 95 4.27 -10.17 -0.49
N LEU A 96 4.32 -8.83 -0.33
CA LEU A 96 4.69 -7.91 -1.41
C LEU A 96 6.17 -8.02 -1.80
N GLU A 97 7.07 -8.30 -0.87
CA GLU A 97 8.49 -8.57 -1.16
C GLU A 97 8.68 -9.87 -1.95
N ALA A 98 7.90 -10.90 -1.63
CA ALA A 98 7.89 -12.18 -2.36
C ALA A 98 7.35 -12.03 -3.78
N LEU A 99 6.36 -11.15 -3.98
CA LEU A 99 5.83 -10.77 -5.30
C LEU A 99 6.76 -9.83 -6.07
N SER A 100 7.79 -9.25 -5.43
CA SER A 100 8.67 -8.28 -6.09
C SER A 100 9.76 -9.01 -6.91
N PRO A 101 9.74 -8.91 -8.26
CA PRO A 101 10.75 -9.53 -9.11
C PRO A 101 12.14 -8.93 -8.85
N ASN A 102 13.17 -9.79 -8.92
CA ASN A 102 14.57 -9.37 -8.84
C ASN A 102 15.04 -8.66 -10.12
N ASP A 103 14.48 -9.05 -11.27
CA ASP A 103 14.79 -8.51 -12.59
C ASP A 103 13.48 -8.25 -13.36
N LEU A 104 13.24 -6.98 -13.68
CA LEU A 104 12.04 -6.54 -14.39
C LEU A 104 12.00 -7.02 -15.85
N PHE A 105 13.17 -7.25 -16.46
CA PHE A 105 13.30 -7.59 -17.88
C PHE A 105 13.63 -9.05 -18.12
N SER A 106 13.66 -9.88 -17.07
CA SER A 106 13.87 -11.31 -17.21
C SER A 106 12.73 -11.93 -18.05
N PRO A 107 13.05 -12.71 -19.10
CA PRO A 107 12.07 -13.26 -20.04
C PRO A 107 11.26 -14.44 -19.49
N GLU A 108 11.14 -14.60 -18.17
CA GLU A 108 10.35 -15.67 -17.55
C GLU A 108 8.83 -15.45 -17.76
N MET A 109 8.37 -15.63 -18.99
CA MET A 109 6.96 -15.63 -19.33
C MET A 109 6.44 -17.07 -19.36
N LYS A 110 5.79 -17.50 -18.29
CA LYS A 110 4.83 -18.61 -18.39
C LYS A 110 3.56 -18.09 -19.07
N ALA A 111 3.06 -18.80 -20.07
CA ALA A 111 1.84 -18.42 -20.76
C ALA A 111 0.69 -18.22 -19.76
N GLY A 112 0.05 -17.05 -19.82
CA GLY A 112 -1.08 -16.69 -18.96
C GLY A 112 -0.71 -16.01 -17.63
N MET A 113 0.58 -15.91 -17.27
CA MET A 113 1.02 -15.16 -16.09
C MET A 113 1.28 -13.69 -16.41
N LEU A 114 1.31 -12.87 -15.35
CA LEU A 114 1.78 -11.48 -15.43
C LEU A 114 3.27 -11.45 -15.80
N SER A 115 3.68 -10.45 -16.56
CA SER A 115 5.10 -10.13 -16.70
C SER A 115 5.65 -9.61 -15.36
N ASN A 116 6.97 -9.67 -15.19
CA ASN A 116 7.64 -9.07 -14.03
C ASN A 116 7.36 -7.56 -13.93
N GLU A 117 7.29 -6.88 -15.07
CA GLU A 117 6.88 -5.47 -15.14
C GLU A 117 5.45 -5.25 -14.62
N GLU A 118 4.47 -6.01 -15.12
CA GLU A 118 3.07 -5.92 -14.66
C GLU A 118 2.95 -6.17 -13.15
N LEU A 119 3.73 -7.14 -12.65
CA LEU A 119 3.75 -7.48 -11.23
C LEU A 119 4.37 -6.36 -10.37
N ALA A 120 5.49 -5.79 -10.81
CA ALA A 120 6.14 -4.66 -10.14
C ALA A 120 5.25 -3.43 -10.07
N HIS A 121 4.52 -3.13 -11.15
CA HIS A 121 3.55 -2.04 -11.18
C HIS A 121 2.46 -2.26 -10.12
N ARG A 122 1.87 -3.45 -10.06
CA ARG A 122 0.80 -3.79 -9.10
C ARG A 122 1.29 -3.75 -7.65
N VAL A 123 2.49 -4.25 -7.38
CA VAL A 123 3.11 -4.12 -6.04
C VAL A 123 3.23 -2.65 -5.66
N SER A 124 3.69 -1.80 -6.57
CA SER A 124 3.79 -0.35 -6.30
C SER A 124 2.45 0.32 -6.09
N TRP A 125 1.40 -0.09 -6.80
CA TRP A 125 0.04 0.41 -6.55
C TRP A 125 -0.44 0.07 -5.14
N MET A 126 -0.17 -1.15 -4.68
CA MET A 126 -0.50 -1.54 -3.31
C MET A 126 0.32 -0.74 -2.29
N CYS A 127 1.62 -0.55 -2.53
CA CYS A 127 2.48 0.22 -1.63
C CYS A 127 1.95 1.63 -1.38
N ILE A 128 1.53 2.34 -2.43
CA ILE A 128 1.05 3.72 -2.29
C ILE A 128 -0.34 3.81 -1.63
N ILE A 129 -1.19 2.81 -1.78
CA ILE A 129 -2.52 2.78 -1.12
C ILE A 129 -2.43 2.34 0.34
N LEU A 130 -1.54 1.39 0.65
CA LEU A 130 -1.39 0.78 1.97
C LEU A 130 -0.50 1.60 2.90
N TRP A 131 0.47 2.36 2.38
CA TRP A 131 1.27 3.29 3.18
C TRP A 131 1.10 4.72 2.68
N PRO A 132 -0.09 5.33 2.84
CA PRO A 132 -0.27 6.73 2.49
C PRO A 132 0.74 7.63 3.21
N ALA A 133 1.13 8.71 2.54
CA ALA A 133 2.02 9.72 3.10
C ALA A 133 1.54 10.22 4.49
N LYS A 134 2.49 10.42 5.41
CA LYS A 134 2.23 11.10 6.68
C LYS A 134 1.70 12.52 6.45
N ILE A 135 0.93 13.04 7.40
CA ILE A 135 0.42 14.42 7.33
C ILE A 135 1.59 15.39 7.15
N GLY A 136 1.51 16.24 6.12
CA GLY A 136 2.56 17.21 5.78
C GLY A 136 3.71 16.65 4.94
N SER A 137 3.72 15.36 4.60
CA SER A 137 4.64 14.78 3.62
C SER A 137 3.93 14.45 2.31
N SER A 138 4.72 14.20 1.26
CA SER A 138 4.23 13.78 -0.05
C SER A 138 4.93 12.49 -0.44
N GLN A 139 4.14 11.52 -0.88
CA GLN A 139 4.67 10.27 -1.41
C GLN A 139 5.14 10.50 -2.84
N ARG A 140 6.36 10.07 -3.14
CA ARG A 140 6.86 10.12 -4.51
C ARG A 140 6.24 8.99 -5.33
N PRO A 141 6.06 9.18 -6.65
CA PRO A 141 5.69 8.09 -7.54
C PRO A 141 6.81 7.03 -7.62
N PRO A 142 6.48 5.79 -8.06
CA PRO A 142 7.48 4.77 -8.34
C PRO A 142 8.40 5.18 -9.48
N GLY A 143 9.68 4.82 -9.37
CA GLY A 143 10.74 5.17 -10.33
C GLY A 143 10.78 4.30 -11.59
N TYR A 144 9.63 4.00 -12.20
CA TYR A 144 9.55 3.16 -13.42
C TYR A 144 9.54 3.95 -14.73
N GLY A 145 9.76 5.27 -14.68
CA GLY A 145 9.67 6.17 -15.84
C GLY A 145 8.36 6.96 -15.87
N GLY A 146 7.98 7.44 -17.06
CA GLY A 146 6.73 8.15 -17.29
C GLY A 146 5.58 7.17 -17.54
N LEU A 147 4.36 7.48 -17.10
CA LEU A 147 3.20 6.68 -17.50
C LEU A 147 2.90 6.90 -18.98
N ALA A 148 2.69 5.82 -19.74
CA ALA A 148 2.26 5.93 -21.13
C ALA A 148 0.95 6.72 -21.20
N TYR A 149 0.86 7.65 -22.16
CA TYR A 149 -0.31 8.52 -22.39
C TYR A 149 -0.64 9.52 -21.28
N VAL A 150 0.16 9.58 -20.21
CA VAL A 150 0.03 10.57 -19.13
C VAL A 150 1.24 11.49 -19.20
N GLU A 151 1.02 12.75 -19.55
CA GLU A 151 2.12 13.72 -19.71
C GLU A 151 2.94 13.88 -18.42
N ASP A 152 4.22 14.29 -18.51
CA ASP A 152 5.05 14.53 -17.32
C ASP A 152 4.70 15.82 -16.56
N ARG A 153 3.67 16.56 -17.00
CA ARG A 153 3.31 17.89 -16.50
C ARG A 153 2.35 17.89 -15.31
N PHE A 154 2.01 16.72 -14.79
CA PHE A 154 1.18 16.59 -13.59
C PHE A 154 2.01 17.05 -12.40
N ASP A 155 1.48 17.98 -11.59
CA ASP A 155 2.02 18.21 -10.24
C ASP A 155 1.60 17.00 -9.38
N ARG A 156 2.34 15.90 -9.56
CA ARG A 156 2.06 14.58 -8.96
C ARG A 156 1.96 14.67 -7.44
N LYS A 157 2.62 15.65 -6.82
CA LYS A 157 2.66 15.79 -5.36
C LYS A 157 1.39 16.42 -4.79
N ARG A 158 0.88 17.47 -5.44
CA ARG A 158 -0.27 18.22 -4.93
C ARG A 158 -1.59 17.69 -5.46
N ASP A 159 -1.66 17.45 -6.76
CA ASP A 159 -2.93 17.23 -7.45
C ASP A 159 -3.28 15.73 -7.51
N TRP A 160 -2.26 14.85 -7.40
CA TRP A 160 -2.41 13.39 -7.56
C TRP A 160 -1.55 12.60 -6.56
N PRO A 161 -1.81 12.72 -5.25
CA PRO A 161 -0.91 12.21 -4.19
C PRO A 161 -0.68 10.69 -4.22
N LEU A 162 -1.54 9.94 -4.93
CA LEU A 162 -1.44 8.49 -5.08
C LEU A 162 -0.90 8.04 -6.44
N PHE A 163 -0.35 8.94 -7.27
CA PHE A 163 0.13 8.64 -8.61
C PHE A 163 1.04 7.39 -8.63
N PRO A 164 0.77 6.36 -9.46
CA PRO A 164 -0.09 6.34 -10.67
C PRO A 164 -1.58 6.04 -10.42
N VAL A 165 -1.95 5.81 -9.15
CA VAL A 165 -3.33 5.54 -8.73
C VAL A 165 -4.05 6.86 -8.49
N VAL A 166 -5.35 6.88 -8.78
CA VAL A 166 -6.27 7.92 -8.35
C VAL A 166 -7.31 7.35 -7.41
N ASN A 167 -7.59 8.10 -6.35
CA ASN A 167 -8.77 7.90 -5.55
C ASN A 167 -9.88 8.85 -6.06
N ALA A 168 -10.99 8.28 -6.49
CA ALA A 168 -12.18 9.00 -6.93
C ALA A 168 -13.36 8.50 -6.10
N GLY A 169 -13.83 9.32 -5.15
CA GLY A 169 -14.87 8.91 -4.21
C GLY A 169 -14.45 7.65 -3.44
N ALA A 170 -15.23 6.58 -3.59
CA ALA A 170 -14.97 5.30 -2.94
C ALA A 170 -14.04 4.38 -3.73
N SER A 171 -13.74 4.71 -5.00
CA SER A 171 -13.05 3.85 -5.95
C SER A 171 -11.58 4.23 -6.12
N TYR A 172 -10.74 3.22 -6.36
CA TYR A 172 -9.36 3.40 -6.79
C TYR A 172 -9.22 2.98 -8.25
N PHE A 173 -8.56 3.82 -9.05
CA PHE A 173 -8.27 3.52 -10.45
C PHE A 173 -6.78 3.73 -10.74
N VAL A 174 -6.26 2.98 -11.70
CA VAL A 174 -4.91 3.19 -12.22
C VAL A 174 -4.99 4.05 -13.48
N LEU A 175 -4.17 5.09 -13.59
CA LEU A 175 -4.20 5.99 -14.75
C LEU A 175 -3.70 5.33 -16.04
N SER A 176 -2.73 4.42 -15.94
CA SER A 176 -2.20 3.62 -17.04
C SER A 176 -1.45 2.41 -16.45
N ASP A 177 -1.52 1.26 -17.12
CA ASP A 177 -0.78 0.03 -16.73
C ASP A 177 0.60 -0.07 -17.39
N SER A 178 0.94 0.88 -18.24
CA SER A 178 2.14 0.88 -19.07
C SER A 178 3.03 2.07 -18.76
N TYR A 179 4.34 1.83 -18.70
CA TYR A 179 5.34 2.86 -18.44
C TYR A 179 6.30 3.02 -19.63
N ILE A 180 6.75 4.24 -19.88
CA ILE A 180 7.81 4.58 -20.81
C ILE A 180 9.05 4.86 -19.98
N LEU A 181 10.01 3.95 -20.08
CA LEU A 181 11.25 4.00 -19.31
C LEU A 181 12.11 5.19 -19.72
N GLY A 182 12.44 6.01 -18.73
CA GLY A 182 13.39 7.12 -18.84
C GLY A 182 14.64 6.86 -18.00
N GLY A 183 15.36 5.76 -18.27
CA GLY A 183 16.56 5.36 -17.52
C GLY A 183 16.44 3.97 -16.87
N MET A 184 17.13 3.78 -15.75
CA MET A 184 17.08 2.54 -14.98
C MET A 184 15.84 2.53 -14.10
N ALA A 185 14.96 1.54 -14.32
CA ALA A 185 13.79 1.33 -13.48
C ALA A 185 14.19 1.04 -12.03
N GLU A 186 13.51 1.68 -11.10
CA GLU A 186 13.56 1.33 -9.67
C GLU A 186 13.15 -0.14 -9.45
N SER A 187 13.66 -0.79 -8.42
CA SER A 187 13.14 -2.11 -8.01
C SER A 187 11.87 -1.94 -7.17
N PRO A 188 10.82 -2.76 -7.36
CA PRO A 188 9.62 -2.74 -6.50
C PRO A 188 9.94 -2.87 -5.01
N ARG A 189 11.00 -3.62 -4.62
CA ARG A 189 11.42 -3.70 -3.21
C ARG A 189 11.93 -2.37 -2.67
N HIS A 190 12.72 -1.64 -3.46
CA HIS A 190 13.19 -0.31 -3.05
C HIS A 190 12.02 0.67 -2.91
N TYR A 191 11.01 0.57 -3.78
CA TYR A 191 9.82 1.41 -3.67
C TYR A 191 8.98 1.06 -2.43
N LEU A 192 8.80 -0.23 -2.13
CA LEU A 192 8.14 -0.70 -0.90
C LEU A 192 8.82 -0.13 0.35
N GLN A 193 10.15 -0.26 0.45
CA GLN A 193 10.94 0.29 1.56
C GLN A 193 10.77 1.81 1.70
N ALA A 194 10.72 2.53 0.57
CA ALA A 194 10.48 3.98 0.57
C ALA A 194 9.07 4.33 1.09
N CYS A 195 8.06 3.55 0.71
CA CYS A 195 6.69 3.73 1.18
C CYS A 195 6.58 3.46 2.69
N GLU A 196 7.23 2.42 3.19
CA GLU A 196 7.30 2.11 4.62
C GLU A 196 7.93 3.25 5.43
N ALA A 197 9.08 3.76 4.98
CA ALA A 197 9.79 4.82 5.70
C ALA A 197 8.97 6.12 5.79
N MET A 198 8.27 6.48 4.71
CA MET A 198 7.60 7.77 4.56
C MET A 198 6.10 7.76 4.88
N GLY A 199 5.46 6.60 4.85
CA GLY A 199 4.03 6.42 5.04
C GLY A 199 3.64 5.84 6.39
N THR A 200 2.34 5.67 6.58
CA THR A 200 1.77 4.98 7.73
C THR A 200 0.90 3.85 7.22
N PHE A 201 1.12 2.62 7.70
CA PHE A 201 0.32 1.49 7.25
C PHE A 201 -1.17 1.70 7.54
N ARG A 202 -1.99 1.45 6.52
CA ARG A 202 -3.44 1.54 6.57
C ARG A 202 -3.99 0.40 7.42
N THR A 203 -4.78 0.75 8.44
CA THR A 203 -5.46 -0.23 9.30
C THR A 203 -6.96 -0.37 9.00
N GLY A 204 -7.53 0.56 8.23
CA GLY A 204 -8.95 0.54 7.84
C GLY A 204 -9.16 -0.05 6.45
N THR A 205 -10.18 -0.88 6.32
CA THR A 205 -10.64 -1.38 5.02
C THR A 205 -11.18 -0.26 4.15
N VAL A 206 -11.22 -0.51 2.84
CA VAL A 206 -11.80 0.35 1.82
C VAL A 206 -13.07 -0.29 1.27
N GLN A 207 -14.00 0.53 0.80
CA GLN A 207 -15.20 0.04 0.14
C GLN A 207 -14.83 -0.63 -1.19
N VAL A 208 -15.33 -1.85 -1.43
CA VAL A 208 -15.25 -2.47 -2.75
C VAL A 208 -16.35 -1.87 -3.63
N PRO A 209 -16.03 -1.10 -4.68
CA PRO A 209 -17.05 -0.41 -5.45
C PRO A 209 -17.86 -1.40 -6.30
N THR A 210 -19.16 -1.13 -6.43
CA THR A 210 -19.95 -1.73 -7.49
C THR A 210 -19.64 -1.06 -8.82
N ARG A 211 -19.96 -1.70 -9.95
CA ARG A 211 -19.85 -1.07 -11.27
C ARG A 211 -20.51 0.31 -11.33
N LYS A 212 -21.74 0.43 -10.83
CA LYS A 212 -22.50 1.70 -10.81
C LYS A 212 -21.79 2.77 -9.97
N GLN A 213 -21.22 2.38 -8.83
CA GLN A 213 -20.45 3.31 -7.99
C GLN A 213 -19.17 3.76 -8.70
N ALA A 214 -18.42 2.84 -9.29
CA ALA A 214 -17.20 3.17 -10.02
C ALA A 214 -17.48 4.09 -11.23
N GLU A 215 -18.57 3.85 -11.97
CA GLU A 215 -19.00 4.73 -13.07
C GLU A 215 -19.34 6.15 -12.56
N HIS A 216 -20.06 6.24 -11.44
CA HIS A 216 -20.38 7.53 -10.80
C HIS A 216 -19.11 8.27 -10.37
N ASP A 217 -18.23 7.59 -9.63
CA ASP A 217 -16.96 8.13 -9.13
C ASP A 217 -16.07 8.64 -10.28
N LEU A 218 -16.05 7.94 -11.42
CA LEU A 218 -15.32 8.41 -12.61
C LEU A 218 -15.90 9.68 -13.22
N LEU A 219 -17.23 9.80 -13.29
CA LEU A 219 -17.89 11.01 -13.80
C LEU A 219 -17.59 12.20 -12.90
N GLU A 220 -17.64 12.02 -11.58
CA GLU A 220 -17.25 13.04 -10.61
C GLU A 220 -15.78 13.43 -10.80
N LEU A 221 -14.87 12.44 -10.89
CA LEU A 221 -13.46 12.68 -11.15
C LEU A 221 -13.26 13.51 -12.42
N ARG A 222 -13.90 13.14 -13.52
CA ARG A 222 -13.76 13.86 -14.80
C ARG A 222 -14.27 15.29 -14.74
N SER A 223 -15.33 15.53 -13.96
CA SER A 223 -15.88 16.87 -13.74
C SER A 223 -15.07 17.72 -12.76
N SER A 224 -14.09 17.12 -12.06
CA SER A 224 -13.35 17.81 -11.01
C SER A 224 -12.39 18.88 -11.56
N PRO A 225 -12.11 19.94 -10.76
CA PRO A 225 -11.07 20.90 -11.08
C PRO A 225 -9.68 20.25 -11.24
N THR A 226 -9.40 19.21 -10.45
CA THR A 226 -8.13 18.45 -10.49
C THR A 226 -7.92 17.77 -11.84
N TRP A 227 -8.95 17.09 -12.38
CA TRP A 227 -8.91 16.51 -13.73
C TRP A 227 -8.76 17.60 -14.79
N THR A 228 -9.58 18.64 -14.72
CA THR A 228 -9.52 19.75 -15.67
C THR A 228 -8.14 20.42 -15.69
N ALA A 229 -7.56 20.67 -14.52
CA ALA A 229 -6.24 21.27 -14.37
C ALA A 229 -5.14 20.38 -14.98
N ALA A 230 -5.18 19.07 -14.72
CA ALA A 230 -4.25 18.09 -15.29
C ALA A 230 -4.20 18.14 -16.82
N TRP A 231 -5.35 18.34 -17.48
CA TRP A 231 -5.45 18.29 -18.95
C TRP A 231 -5.46 19.68 -19.62
N SER A 232 -5.65 20.76 -18.85
CA SER A 232 -5.72 22.14 -19.38
C SER A 232 -4.43 22.63 -20.07
N LYS A 233 -3.27 22.17 -19.58
CA LYS A 233 -1.93 22.64 -19.97
C LYS A 233 -1.27 21.85 -21.11
N SER A 234 -1.93 20.84 -21.66
CA SER A 234 -1.41 20.12 -22.83
C SER A 234 -1.26 21.10 -24.02
N LEU A 235 -0.39 20.85 -24.99
CA LEU A 235 -0.15 21.81 -26.08
C LEU A 235 -1.21 21.63 -27.17
N VAL A 236 -1.75 22.75 -27.66
CA VAL A 236 -2.77 22.83 -28.73
C VAL A 236 -2.25 22.05 -29.95
N GLY A 237 -2.79 20.85 -30.19
CA GLY A 237 -2.35 19.91 -31.25
C GLY A 237 -2.34 18.45 -30.79
N GLU A 238 -1.98 18.19 -29.53
CA GLU A 238 -1.91 16.84 -28.92
C GLU A 238 -2.97 16.62 -27.82
N LYS A 239 -3.61 17.71 -27.35
CA LYS A 239 -4.55 17.77 -26.20
C LYS A 239 -5.64 16.69 -26.13
N GLY A 240 -6.14 16.23 -27.28
CA GLY A 240 -7.33 15.38 -27.32
C GLY A 240 -7.06 13.90 -27.07
N ASN A 241 -5.92 13.39 -27.54
CA ASN A 241 -5.75 11.95 -27.63
C ASN A 241 -5.31 11.33 -26.30
N SER A 242 -4.46 12.01 -25.51
CA SER A 242 -3.99 11.49 -24.22
C SER A 242 -5.11 11.43 -23.17
N GLU A 243 -5.87 12.52 -22.99
CA GLU A 243 -7.01 12.55 -22.04
C GLU A 243 -8.06 11.48 -22.39
N LEU A 244 -8.42 11.37 -23.67
CA LEU A 244 -9.42 10.38 -24.11
C LEU A 244 -8.93 8.94 -23.95
N VAL A 245 -7.64 8.66 -24.19
CA VAL A 245 -7.05 7.34 -23.98
C VAL A 245 -7.06 6.97 -22.50
N VAL A 246 -6.61 7.86 -21.62
CA VAL A 246 -6.64 7.64 -20.17
C VAL A 246 -8.09 7.50 -19.68
N TRP A 247 -8.99 8.36 -20.13
CA TRP A 247 -10.41 8.28 -19.79
C TRP A 247 -11.03 6.94 -20.20
N TYR A 248 -10.75 6.46 -21.41
CA TYR A 248 -11.22 5.17 -21.89
C TYR A 248 -10.64 4.02 -21.08
N PHE A 249 -9.37 4.10 -20.70
CA PHE A 249 -8.72 3.11 -19.83
C PHE A 249 -9.37 3.04 -18.44
N LEU A 250 -9.63 4.20 -17.81
CA LEU A 250 -10.34 4.28 -16.53
C LEU A 250 -11.75 3.70 -16.63
N ARG A 251 -12.50 4.06 -17.68
CA ARG A 251 -13.86 3.54 -17.89
C ARG A 251 -13.88 2.01 -18.03
N GLN A 252 -12.89 1.43 -18.71
CA GLN A 252 -12.77 -0.03 -18.81
C GLN A 252 -12.57 -0.70 -17.43
N GLN A 253 -11.89 -0.05 -16.49
CA GLN A 253 -11.78 -0.58 -15.12
C GLN A 253 -13.15 -0.57 -14.42
N ALA A 254 -14.00 0.44 -14.61
CA ALA A 254 -15.36 0.41 -14.06
C ALA A 254 -16.26 -0.64 -14.75
N ASP A 255 -16.22 -0.70 -16.09
CA ASP A 255 -17.07 -1.59 -16.91
C ASP A 255 -16.80 -3.07 -16.65
N ARG A 256 -15.55 -3.43 -16.30
CA ARG A 256 -15.12 -4.80 -16.06
C ARG A 256 -15.50 -5.35 -14.70
N ILE A 257 -15.86 -4.50 -13.74
CA ILE A 257 -16.36 -4.95 -12.44
C ILE A 257 -17.55 -5.85 -12.75
N SER A 258 -17.34 -7.17 -12.59
CA SER A 258 -18.37 -8.15 -12.85
C SER A 258 -19.58 -7.75 -12.01
N GLY A 259 -20.70 -7.45 -12.68
CA GLY A 259 -21.96 -7.22 -11.99
C GLY A 259 -22.12 -8.36 -11.01
N GLN A 260 -22.26 -8.01 -9.72
CA GLN A 260 -22.24 -8.94 -8.59
C GLN A 260 -22.71 -10.31 -9.06
N LYS A 261 -21.86 -11.34 -8.96
CA LYS A 261 -22.40 -12.71 -8.95
C LYS A 261 -23.43 -12.66 -7.84
N VAL A 262 -24.70 -12.54 -8.21
CA VAL A 262 -25.81 -12.62 -7.28
C VAL A 262 -25.57 -13.97 -6.65
N SER A 263 -25.06 -13.96 -5.41
CA SER A 263 -24.93 -15.15 -4.62
C SER A 263 -26.31 -15.74 -4.67
N SER A 264 -26.45 -16.85 -5.38
CA SER A 264 -27.67 -17.64 -5.37
C SER A 264 -27.85 -18.13 -3.94
N GLU A 265 -28.42 -17.27 -3.11
CA GLU A 265 -28.93 -17.59 -1.81
C GLU A 265 -29.92 -18.73 -2.04
N LYS A 266 -29.61 -19.84 -1.36
CA LYS A 266 -30.32 -21.10 -1.42
C LYS A 266 -31.82 -20.83 -1.34
N SER A 267 -32.55 -21.14 -2.41
CA SER A 267 -33.98 -21.37 -2.29
C SER A 267 -34.14 -22.56 -1.35
N TYR A 268 -34.83 -22.29 -0.24
CA TYR A 268 -35.21 -23.23 0.80
C TYR A 268 -35.95 -24.45 0.26
#